data_AF-A0A2N1NF89-F1
#
_entry.id   AF-A0A2N1NF89-F1
#
_cell.length_a   1.000
_cell.length_b   1.000
_cell.length_c   1.000
_cell.angle_alpha   90.00
_cell.angle_beta   90.00
_cell.angle_gamma   90.00
#
_symmetry.space_group_name_H-M   'P 1'
#
loop_
_entity.id
_entity.type
_entity.pdbx_description
1 polymer ?
#
loop_
_entity_poly.entity_id
_entity_poly.type
_entity_poly.pdbx_seq_one_letter_code
_entity_poly.pdbx_strand_id
1 'polypeptide(L)'
;MNDLMEILKFKSKELQGQLMKAKQTQNKLEQTEKNRNILQKEKDELEKLLENLKQDEQNSQNKLINLSNQLKNKEDFINKLQQQSEQRIKELKNQLDELTKKNEKAFQKENDLLKKLQKNKQNSQILKNQLKNKETSLIKFQQQSKQQIDKLKEQLDEETRKSKETFQKEKDLLQKLQENEKNFQNHLKDKEISINKKQQQSKQQIDELKRKLDEETRKNEMALQKEKDLLEKLQENEQKSQYKLAGLESQLKEKDSSINKLQQKFDDLKEQLNKFQMQAKKTSLKELRDTLKSNLGRRGKILLENLLKEQRNIILTNNSSAFKRLEEIKRDLSVDLMLEEDISNLQSLLNLQTEIIQLEMQLPNQ
;
A
#
# COMPACT_ATOMS: atom_id res chain seq x y z
N MET A 1 245.81 11.96 64.10
CA MET A 1 245.35 10.89 63.19
C MET A 1 244.18 10.08 63.77
N ASN A 2 244.12 9.84 65.09
CA ASN A 2 243.01 9.08 65.71
C ASN A 2 241.64 9.80 65.67
N ASP A 3 241.59 11.11 65.91
CA ASP A 3 240.30 11.83 66.03
C ASP A 3 239.46 11.85 64.74
N LEU A 4 240.12 11.90 63.58
CA LEU A 4 239.46 11.89 62.27
C LEU A 4 238.79 10.55 61.95
N MET A 5 239.36 9.45 62.44
CA MET A 5 238.85 8.10 62.24
C MET A 5 237.63 7.83 63.14
N GLU A 6 237.56 8.45 64.32
CA GLU A 6 236.38 8.44 65.19
C GLU A 6 235.21 9.24 64.61
N ILE A 7 235.47 10.44 64.06
CA ILE A 7 234.44 11.26 63.41
C ILE A 7 233.82 10.52 62.21
N LEU A 8 234.64 9.87 61.37
CA LEU A 8 234.15 9.08 60.24
C LEU A 8 233.34 7.86 60.69
N LYS A 9 233.73 7.17 61.77
CA LYS A 9 232.94 6.07 62.37
C LYS A 9 231.61 6.55 62.92
N PHE A 10 231.59 7.69 63.61
CA PHE A 10 230.35 8.29 64.12
C PHE A 10 229.42 8.68 62.96
N LYS A 11 229.95 9.32 61.92
CA LYS A 11 229.19 9.70 60.73
C LYS A 11 228.67 8.49 59.95
N SER A 12 229.46 7.41 59.87
CA SER A 12 229.05 6.14 59.27
C SER A 12 227.89 5.50 60.03
N LYS A 13 227.96 5.45 61.38
CA LYS A 13 226.85 4.98 62.23
C LYS A 13 225.60 5.86 62.10
N GLU A 14 225.78 7.18 62.04
CA GLU A 14 224.70 8.14 61.84
C GLU A 14 223.99 7.91 60.50
N LEU A 15 224.76 7.78 59.40
CA LEU A 15 224.25 7.47 58.07
C LEU A 15 223.56 6.10 58.03
N GLN A 16 224.07 5.10 58.73
CA GLN A 16 223.40 3.79 58.89
C GLN A 16 222.07 3.91 59.63
N GLY A 17 222.01 4.72 60.68
CA GLY A 17 220.77 5.02 61.41
C GLY A 17 219.75 5.80 60.56
N GLN A 18 220.22 6.73 59.74
CA GLN A 18 219.38 7.45 58.77
C GLN A 18 218.86 6.51 57.69
N LEU A 19 219.70 5.61 57.16
CA LEU A 19 219.30 4.60 56.18
C LEU A 19 218.26 3.62 56.74
N MET A 20 218.43 3.17 57.99
CA MET A 20 217.45 2.32 58.69
C MET A 20 216.10 3.03 58.89
N LYS A 21 216.11 4.31 59.29
CA LYS A 21 214.89 5.13 59.38
C LYS A 21 214.25 5.33 58.01
N ALA A 22 215.04 5.59 56.97
CA ALA A 22 214.54 5.73 55.61
C ALA A 22 213.83 4.44 55.13
N LYS A 23 214.41 3.26 55.40
CA LYS A 23 213.76 1.96 55.12
C LYS A 23 212.47 1.76 55.91
N GLN A 24 212.44 2.13 57.20
CA GLN A 24 211.21 2.07 58.00
C GLN A 24 210.12 3.00 57.47
N THR A 25 210.50 4.21 57.06
CA THR A 25 209.58 5.18 56.43
C THR A 25 209.09 4.66 55.08
N GLN A 26 209.96 4.06 54.27
CA GLN A 26 209.59 3.43 53.00
C GLN A 26 208.58 2.30 53.20
N ASN A 27 208.81 1.40 54.18
CA ASN A 27 207.86 0.33 54.49
C ASN A 27 206.50 0.88 54.96
N LYS A 28 206.49 1.95 55.77
CA LYS A 28 205.25 2.62 56.19
C LYS A 28 204.54 3.29 55.02
N LEU A 29 205.29 3.89 54.09
CA LEU A 29 204.74 4.49 52.89
C LEU A 29 204.10 3.43 52.00
N GLU A 30 204.80 2.32 51.72
CA GLU A 30 204.26 1.19 50.97
C GLU A 30 202.99 0.61 51.62
N GLN A 31 202.97 0.50 52.96
CA GLN A 31 201.77 0.05 53.66
C GLN A 31 200.61 1.06 53.56
N THR A 32 200.92 2.36 53.60
CA THR A 32 199.92 3.43 53.45
C THR A 32 199.35 3.45 52.03
N GLU A 33 200.18 3.24 51.01
CA GLU A 33 199.76 3.11 49.62
C GLU A 33 198.89 1.88 49.40
N LYS A 34 199.26 0.72 49.98
CA LYS A 34 198.42 -0.48 49.97
C LYS A 34 197.06 -0.23 50.62
N ASN A 35 197.03 0.39 51.80
CA ASN A 35 195.80 0.72 52.50
C ASN A 35 194.94 1.72 51.70
N ARG A 36 195.55 2.74 51.09
CA ARG A 36 194.85 3.68 50.22
C ARG A 36 194.21 2.98 49.02
N ASN A 37 194.92 2.03 48.41
CA ASN A 37 194.39 1.24 47.30
C ASN A 37 193.22 0.35 47.73
N ILE A 38 193.25 -0.24 48.93
CA ILE A 38 192.13 -1.02 49.49
C ILE A 38 190.92 -0.11 49.73
N LEU A 39 191.10 1.01 50.43
CA LEU A 39 190.03 1.97 50.71
C LEU A 39 189.42 2.54 49.42
N GLN A 40 190.24 2.77 48.39
CA GLN A 40 189.74 3.21 47.09
C GLN A 40 188.88 2.14 46.43
N LYS A 41 189.28 0.86 46.48
CA LYS A 41 188.46 -0.25 45.96
C LYS A 41 187.14 -0.38 46.72
N GLU A 42 187.16 -0.32 48.05
CA GLU A 42 185.95 -0.37 48.87
C GLU A 42 185.02 0.83 48.58
N LYS A 43 185.59 2.02 48.38
CA LYS A 43 184.83 3.19 47.96
C LYS A 43 184.17 2.97 46.59
N ASP A 44 184.91 2.47 45.61
CA ASP A 44 184.39 2.19 44.27
C ASP A 44 183.29 1.10 44.32
N GLU A 45 183.41 0.11 45.20
CA GLU A 45 182.39 -0.93 45.43
C GLU A 45 181.13 -0.37 46.10
N LEU A 46 181.28 0.49 47.11
CA LEU A 46 180.17 1.16 47.79
C LEU A 46 179.45 2.14 46.86
N GLU A 47 180.17 2.86 46.00
CA GLU A 47 179.56 3.73 44.98
C GLU A 47 178.74 2.92 43.98
N LYS A 48 179.23 1.75 43.53
CA LYS A 48 178.45 0.83 42.69
C LYS A 48 177.20 0.32 43.40
N LEU A 49 177.30 -0.04 44.69
CA LEU A 49 176.16 -0.51 45.47
C LEU A 49 175.11 0.59 45.65
N LEU A 50 175.55 1.82 45.93
CA LEU A 50 174.68 2.97 46.07
C LEU A 50 173.94 3.30 44.77
N GLU A 51 174.61 3.20 43.63
CA GLU A 51 173.99 3.42 42.32
C GLU A 51 172.94 2.33 42.00
N ASN A 52 173.25 1.06 42.30
CA ASN A 52 172.29 -0.03 42.15
C ASN A 52 171.05 0.18 43.04
N LEU A 53 171.23 0.59 44.30
CA LEU A 53 170.11 0.86 45.21
C LEU A 53 169.25 2.03 44.74
N LYS A 54 169.86 3.11 44.24
CA LYS A 54 169.12 4.23 43.63
C LYS A 54 168.31 3.79 42.41
N GLN A 55 168.90 2.94 41.57
CA GLN A 55 168.22 2.40 40.40
C GLN A 55 167.04 1.50 40.81
N ASP A 56 167.20 0.67 41.84
CA ASP A 56 166.14 -0.20 42.36
C ASP A 56 165.00 0.60 43.03
N GLU A 57 165.34 1.67 43.75
CA GLU A 57 164.37 2.61 44.32
C GLU A 57 163.56 3.27 43.18
N GLN A 58 164.23 3.81 42.18
CA GLN A 58 163.58 4.43 41.02
C GLN A 58 162.70 3.42 40.26
N ASN A 59 163.18 2.20 40.06
CA ASN A 59 162.41 1.12 39.44
C ASN A 59 161.15 0.77 40.25
N SER A 60 161.26 0.74 41.58
CA SER A 60 160.14 0.46 42.49
C SER A 60 159.12 1.60 42.52
N GLN A 61 159.58 2.86 42.55
CA GLN A 61 158.73 4.04 42.45
C GLN A 61 157.97 4.06 41.12
N ASN A 62 158.63 3.78 40.00
CA ASN A 62 157.97 3.67 38.69
C ASN A 62 156.91 2.56 38.66
N LYS A 63 157.20 1.40 39.25
CA LYS A 63 156.22 0.30 39.39
C LYS A 63 155.01 0.73 40.24
N LEU A 64 155.24 1.42 41.36
CA LEU A 64 154.17 1.93 42.23
C LEU A 64 153.29 2.95 41.50
N ILE A 65 153.89 3.89 40.77
CA ILE A 65 153.13 4.87 39.97
C ILE A 65 152.28 4.15 38.92
N ASN A 66 152.84 3.16 38.22
CA ASN A 66 152.10 2.39 37.23
C ASN A 66 150.93 1.61 37.85
N LEU A 67 151.16 0.92 38.97
CA LEU A 67 150.10 0.21 39.70
C LEU A 67 149.02 1.15 40.22
N SER A 68 149.39 2.32 40.74
CA SER A 68 148.46 3.36 41.20
C SER A 68 147.59 3.86 40.05
N ASN A 69 148.19 4.14 38.89
CA ASN A 69 147.45 4.55 37.70
C ASN A 69 146.50 3.43 37.21
N GLN A 70 146.91 2.16 37.27
CA GLN A 70 146.05 1.04 36.92
C GLN A 70 144.87 0.87 37.89
N LEU A 71 145.11 1.06 39.19
CA LEU A 71 144.05 1.02 40.21
C LEU A 71 143.03 2.13 39.97
N LYS A 72 143.49 3.36 39.76
CA LYS A 72 142.63 4.50 39.46
C LYS A 72 141.77 4.26 38.22
N ASN A 73 142.36 3.73 37.14
CA ASN A 73 141.61 3.40 35.92
C ASN A 73 140.55 2.32 36.16
N LYS A 74 140.83 1.32 37.01
CA LYS A 74 139.87 0.28 37.40
C LYS A 74 138.76 0.83 38.28
N GLU A 75 139.07 1.71 39.23
CA GLU A 75 138.08 2.41 40.06
C GLU A 75 137.14 3.27 39.20
N ASP A 76 137.68 4.04 38.26
CA ASP A 76 136.89 4.84 37.33
C ASP A 76 135.98 3.96 36.45
N PHE A 77 136.45 2.79 36.03
CA PHE A 77 135.65 1.82 35.28
C PHE A 77 134.53 1.22 36.13
N ILE A 78 134.81 0.83 37.38
CA ILE A 78 133.81 0.31 38.32
C ILE A 78 132.74 1.37 38.61
N ASN A 79 133.14 2.63 38.84
CA ASN A 79 132.22 3.73 39.07
C ASN A 79 131.28 3.95 37.86
N LYS A 80 131.81 3.88 36.63
CA LYS A 80 130.99 3.96 35.41
C LYS A 80 130.00 2.79 35.31
N LEU A 81 130.43 1.57 35.62
CA LEU A 81 129.54 0.39 35.63
C LEU A 81 128.43 0.51 36.68
N GLN A 82 128.77 0.98 37.89
CA GLN A 82 127.78 1.22 38.95
C GLN A 82 126.75 2.26 38.51
N GLN A 83 127.18 3.42 38.00
CA GLN A 83 126.27 4.46 37.50
C GLN A 83 125.36 3.95 36.37
N GLN A 84 125.92 3.20 35.41
CA GLN A 84 125.13 2.59 34.33
C GLN A 84 124.11 1.59 34.88
N SER A 85 124.48 0.77 35.85
CA SER A 85 123.57 -0.21 36.47
C SER A 85 122.43 0.47 37.23
N GLU A 86 122.71 1.54 37.96
CA GLU A 86 121.70 2.32 38.68
C GLU A 86 120.71 2.99 37.73
N GLN A 87 121.21 3.57 36.64
CA GLN A 87 120.37 4.15 35.59
C GLN A 87 119.46 3.08 34.96
N ARG A 88 120.01 1.91 34.60
CA ARG A 88 119.24 0.80 34.04
C ARG A 88 118.15 0.30 34.99
N ILE A 89 118.48 0.18 36.29
CA ILE A 89 117.51 -0.22 37.32
C ILE A 89 116.38 0.82 37.43
N LYS A 90 116.71 2.11 37.39
CA LYS A 90 115.72 3.20 37.44
C LYS A 90 114.79 3.17 36.23
N GLU A 91 115.34 2.98 35.03
CA GLU A 91 114.55 2.85 33.79
C GLU A 91 113.59 1.65 33.85
N LEU A 92 114.09 0.48 34.28
CA LEU A 92 113.26 -0.72 34.41
C LEU A 92 112.15 -0.55 35.44
N LYS A 93 112.42 0.11 36.57
CA LYS A 93 111.40 0.44 37.57
C LYS A 93 110.31 1.35 36.99
N ASN A 94 110.71 2.41 36.28
CA ASN A 94 109.74 3.31 35.64
C ASN A 94 108.88 2.58 34.60
N GLN A 95 109.48 1.72 33.77
CA GLN A 95 108.76 0.90 32.80
C GLN A 95 107.77 -0.05 33.49
N LEU A 96 108.18 -0.67 34.60
CA LEU A 96 107.31 -1.55 35.39
C LEU A 96 106.12 -0.78 35.98
N ASP A 97 106.35 0.42 36.53
CA ASP A 97 105.29 1.27 37.07
C ASP A 97 104.30 1.72 35.99
N GLU A 98 104.79 2.09 34.80
CA GLU A 98 103.95 2.45 33.67
C GLU A 98 103.10 1.27 33.19
N LEU A 99 103.69 0.08 33.06
CA LEU A 99 102.98 -1.13 32.68
C LEU A 99 101.93 -1.50 33.71
N THR A 100 102.25 -1.39 35.00
CA THR A 100 101.31 -1.64 36.11
C THR A 100 100.10 -0.71 36.02
N LYS A 101 100.33 0.59 35.87
CA LYS A 101 99.25 1.59 35.70
C LYS A 101 98.41 1.35 34.44
N LYS A 102 99.03 0.95 33.33
CA LYS A 102 98.30 0.60 32.09
C LYS A 102 97.43 -0.63 32.30
N ASN A 103 97.95 -1.64 32.99
CA ASN A 103 97.23 -2.88 33.25
C ASN A 103 96.04 -2.67 34.19
N GLU A 104 96.20 -1.90 35.26
CA GLU A 104 95.08 -1.51 36.15
C GLU A 104 93.98 -0.78 35.39
N LYS A 105 94.35 0.17 34.52
CA LYS A 105 93.39 0.89 33.66
C LYS A 105 92.68 -0.06 32.68
N ALA A 106 93.38 -1.04 32.13
CA ALA A 106 92.79 -2.03 31.23
C ALA A 106 91.79 -2.93 31.99
N PHE A 107 92.17 -3.43 33.16
CA PHE A 107 91.33 -4.25 34.02
C PHE A 107 90.07 -3.50 34.48
N GLN A 108 90.20 -2.22 34.83
CA GLN A 108 89.05 -1.39 35.20
C GLN A 108 88.08 -1.21 34.01
N LYS A 109 88.61 -0.94 32.81
CA LYS A 109 87.78 -0.86 31.58
C LYS A 109 87.09 -2.17 31.27
N GLU A 110 87.78 -3.29 31.42
CA GLU A 110 87.22 -4.63 31.22
C GLU A 110 86.05 -4.89 32.18
N ASN A 111 86.21 -4.58 33.47
CA ASN A 111 85.14 -4.69 34.46
C ASN A 111 83.93 -3.81 34.14
N ASP A 112 84.14 -2.58 33.70
CA ASP A 112 83.05 -1.68 33.32
C ASP A 112 82.29 -2.19 32.09
N LEU A 113 83.01 -2.76 31.12
CA LEU A 113 82.41 -3.43 29.96
C LEU A 113 81.61 -4.67 30.38
N LEU A 114 82.14 -5.48 31.30
CA LEU A 114 81.46 -6.67 31.82
C LEU A 114 80.12 -6.31 32.48
N LYS A 115 80.10 -5.26 33.30
CA LYS A 115 78.88 -4.73 33.93
C LYS A 115 77.86 -4.26 32.89
N LYS A 116 78.31 -3.54 31.85
CA LYS A 116 77.45 -3.09 30.74
C LYS A 116 76.86 -4.28 29.97
N LEU A 117 77.68 -5.29 29.69
CA LEU A 117 77.25 -6.50 28.99
C LEU A 117 76.17 -7.26 29.79
N GLN A 118 76.38 -7.39 31.11
CA GLN A 118 75.43 -8.06 31.99
C GLN A 118 74.08 -7.32 32.06
N LYS A 119 74.12 -5.99 32.16
CA LYS A 119 72.91 -5.14 32.10
C LYS A 119 72.18 -5.27 30.76
N ASN A 120 72.92 -5.31 29.65
CA ASN A 120 72.34 -5.52 28.32
C ASN A 120 71.67 -6.90 28.19
N LYS A 121 72.29 -7.95 28.75
CA LYS A 121 71.70 -9.30 28.77
C LYS A 121 70.38 -9.33 29.54
N GLN A 122 70.31 -8.67 30.70
CA GLN A 122 69.07 -8.53 31.47
C GLN A 122 68.00 -7.75 30.70
N ASN A 123 68.37 -6.61 30.10
CA ASN A 123 67.45 -5.82 29.28
C ASN A 123 66.90 -6.62 28.08
N SER A 124 67.76 -7.38 27.41
CA SER A 124 67.36 -8.25 26.29
C SER A 124 66.34 -9.31 26.74
N GLN A 125 66.54 -9.91 27.92
CA GLN A 125 65.59 -10.87 28.51
C GLN A 125 64.22 -10.23 28.80
N ILE A 126 64.22 -9.01 29.35
CA ILE A 126 63.00 -8.24 29.63
C ILE A 126 62.25 -7.94 28.32
N LEU A 127 62.96 -7.44 27.32
CA LEU A 127 62.43 -7.15 25.99
C LEU A 127 61.82 -8.40 25.34
N LYS A 128 62.50 -9.55 25.44
CA LYS A 128 61.99 -10.84 24.93
C LYS A 128 60.68 -11.25 25.59
N ASN A 129 60.58 -11.09 26.91
CA ASN A 129 59.34 -11.38 27.64
C ASN A 129 58.21 -10.42 27.25
N GLN A 130 58.51 -9.13 27.09
CA GLN A 130 57.54 -8.13 26.64
C GLN A 130 57.03 -8.44 25.21
N LEU A 131 57.92 -8.81 24.30
CA LEU A 131 57.58 -9.23 22.93
C LEU A 131 56.64 -10.44 22.96
N LYS A 132 56.98 -11.48 23.73
CA LYS A 132 56.15 -12.68 23.85
C LYS A 132 54.74 -12.38 24.39
N ASN A 133 54.63 -11.46 25.36
CA ASN A 133 53.33 -11.02 25.86
C ASN A 133 52.53 -10.27 24.79
N LYS A 134 53.17 -9.37 24.04
CA LYS A 134 52.52 -8.65 22.93
C LYS A 134 52.08 -9.59 21.81
N GLU A 135 52.89 -10.57 21.43
CA GLU A 135 52.52 -11.62 20.47
C GLU A 135 51.27 -12.38 20.92
N THR A 136 51.23 -12.78 22.20
CA THR A 136 50.07 -13.50 22.76
C THR A 136 48.80 -12.65 22.70
N SER A 137 48.88 -11.35 23.02
CA SER A 137 47.76 -10.42 22.91
C SER A 137 47.32 -10.21 21.47
N LEU A 138 48.25 -10.12 20.52
CA LEU A 138 47.98 -9.97 19.10
C LEU A 138 47.23 -11.19 18.55
N ILE A 139 47.67 -12.40 18.90
CA ILE A 139 47.01 -13.66 18.50
C ILE A 139 45.56 -13.69 19.02
N LYS A 140 45.34 -13.33 20.29
CA LYS A 140 43.99 -13.27 20.87
C LYS A 140 43.11 -12.25 20.13
N PHE A 141 43.63 -11.07 19.84
CA PHE A 141 42.91 -10.04 19.09
C PHE A 141 42.54 -10.53 17.68
N GLN A 142 43.49 -11.10 16.95
CA GLN A 142 43.25 -11.67 15.62
C GLN A 142 42.17 -12.76 15.65
N GLN A 143 42.19 -13.63 16.65
CA GLN A 143 41.18 -14.68 16.82
C GLN A 143 39.79 -14.10 17.12
N GLN A 144 39.70 -13.08 17.98
CA GLN A 144 38.44 -12.38 18.27
C GLN A 144 37.88 -11.68 17.04
N SER A 145 38.72 -10.95 16.28
CA SER A 145 38.31 -10.30 15.04
C SER A 145 37.80 -11.31 14.02
N LYS A 146 38.47 -12.46 13.88
CA LYS A 146 38.03 -13.53 12.97
C LYS A 146 36.64 -14.05 13.36
N GLN A 147 36.40 -14.33 14.64
CA GLN A 147 35.08 -14.77 15.13
C GLN A 147 33.98 -13.73 14.88
N GLN A 148 34.28 -12.44 15.02
CA GLN A 148 33.31 -11.37 14.72
C GLN A 148 32.98 -11.30 13.23
N ILE A 149 34.00 -11.42 12.36
CA ILE A 149 33.82 -11.44 10.91
C ILE A 149 32.94 -12.63 10.49
N ASP A 150 33.19 -13.81 11.05
CA ASP A 150 32.42 -15.01 10.72
C ASP A 150 30.94 -14.85 11.14
N LYS A 151 30.66 -14.29 12.33
CA LYS A 151 29.28 -13.97 12.75
C LYS A 151 28.58 -12.96 11.84
N LEU A 152 29.28 -11.91 11.41
CA LEU A 152 28.72 -10.90 10.51
C LEU A 152 28.42 -11.50 9.13
N LYS A 153 29.27 -12.41 8.63
CA LYS A 153 29.01 -13.15 7.39
C LYS A 153 27.76 -14.01 7.50
N GLU A 154 27.62 -14.79 8.57
CA GLU A 154 26.42 -15.60 8.80
C GLU A 154 25.14 -14.76 8.85
N GLN A 155 25.18 -13.61 9.52
CA GLN A 155 24.04 -12.67 9.55
C GLN A 155 23.71 -12.12 8.16
N LEU A 156 24.72 -11.73 7.39
CA LEU A 156 24.54 -11.22 6.04
C LEU A 156 23.97 -12.28 5.10
N ASP A 157 24.45 -13.52 5.19
CA ASP A 157 23.97 -14.64 4.39
C ASP A 157 22.51 -14.97 4.73
N GLU A 158 22.14 -14.97 6.01
CA GLU A 158 20.77 -15.22 6.45
C GLU A 158 19.81 -14.11 6.04
N GLU A 159 20.21 -12.84 6.16
CA GLU A 159 19.41 -11.71 5.71
C GLU A 159 19.23 -11.71 4.18
N THR A 160 20.29 -12.07 3.44
CA THR A 160 20.22 -12.26 1.99
C THR A 160 19.24 -13.37 1.61
N ARG A 161 19.22 -14.47 2.37
CA ARG A 161 18.27 -15.58 2.16
C ARG A 161 16.83 -15.13 2.38
N LYS A 162 16.54 -14.46 3.50
CA LYS A 162 15.20 -13.93 3.82
C LYS A 162 14.71 -12.92 2.79
N SER A 163 15.59 -12.03 2.35
CA SER A 163 15.28 -11.03 1.32
C SER A 163 14.91 -11.71 -0.01
N LYS A 164 15.68 -12.71 -0.45
CA LYS A 164 15.37 -13.51 -1.64
C LYS A 164 14.02 -14.24 -1.52
N GLU A 165 13.74 -14.87 -0.38
CA GLU A 165 12.45 -15.54 -0.14
C GLU A 165 11.28 -14.55 -0.19
N THR A 166 11.45 -13.36 0.39
CA THR A 166 10.42 -12.31 0.40
C THR A 166 10.17 -11.79 -1.01
N PHE A 167 11.22 -11.49 -1.76
CA PHE A 167 11.12 -11.07 -3.16
C PHE A 167 10.42 -12.12 -4.03
N GLN A 168 10.70 -13.42 -3.82
CA GLN A 168 10.04 -14.49 -4.55
C GLN A 168 8.53 -14.56 -4.22
N LYS A 169 8.16 -14.45 -2.94
CA LYS A 169 6.75 -14.40 -2.52
C LYS A 169 6.00 -13.22 -3.14
N GLU A 170 6.64 -12.04 -3.17
CA GLU A 170 6.07 -10.84 -3.77
C GLU A 170 5.88 -11.00 -5.29
N LYS A 171 6.86 -11.61 -5.97
CA LYS A 171 6.75 -11.94 -7.40
C LYS A 171 5.58 -12.89 -7.68
N ASP A 172 5.41 -13.93 -6.88
CA ASP A 172 4.32 -14.90 -7.03
C ASP A 172 2.93 -14.25 -6.80
N LEU A 173 2.84 -13.33 -5.82
CA LEU A 173 1.64 -12.53 -5.56
C LEU A 173 1.30 -11.61 -6.74
N LEU A 174 2.31 -10.94 -7.30
CA LEU A 174 2.13 -10.05 -8.44
C LEU A 174 1.61 -10.82 -9.67
N GLN A 175 2.14 -12.02 -9.91
CA GLN A 175 1.66 -12.89 -10.99
C GLN A 175 0.20 -13.31 -10.79
N LYS A 176 -0.20 -13.70 -9.57
CA LYS A 176 -1.60 -14.00 -9.26
C LYS A 176 -2.54 -12.81 -9.46
N LEU A 177 -2.09 -11.60 -9.09
CA LEU A 177 -2.86 -10.38 -9.32
C LEU A 177 -3.06 -10.10 -10.81
N GLN A 178 -2.01 -10.26 -11.62
CA GLN A 178 -2.09 -10.09 -13.07
C GLN A 178 -3.04 -11.11 -13.71
N GLU A 179 -3.01 -12.38 -13.29
CA GLU A 179 -3.95 -13.40 -13.75
C GLU A 179 -5.41 -13.06 -13.37
N ASN A 180 -5.62 -12.62 -12.13
CA ASN A 180 -6.94 -12.18 -11.67
C ASN A 180 -7.45 -10.97 -12.44
N GLU A 181 -6.60 -9.97 -12.69
CA GLU A 181 -6.94 -8.79 -13.47
C GLU A 181 -7.38 -9.19 -14.89
N LYS A 182 -6.62 -10.07 -15.55
CA LYS A 182 -6.97 -10.60 -16.88
C LYS A 182 -8.31 -11.33 -16.86
N ASN A 183 -8.57 -12.14 -15.82
CA ASN A 183 -9.85 -12.83 -15.65
C ASN A 183 -11.02 -11.86 -15.46
N PHE A 184 -10.84 -10.81 -14.65
CA PHE A 184 -11.85 -9.76 -14.46
C PHE A 184 -12.12 -9.00 -15.76
N GLN A 185 -11.08 -8.64 -16.52
CA GLN A 185 -11.24 -7.97 -17.81
C GLN A 185 -12.02 -8.83 -18.81
N ASN A 186 -11.72 -10.14 -18.89
CA ASN A 186 -12.48 -11.07 -19.72
C ASN A 186 -13.95 -11.12 -19.30
N HIS A 187 -14.23 -11.23 -18.00
CA HIS A 187 -15.61 -11.28 -17.49
C HIS A 187 -16.38 -9.97 -17.75
N LEU A 188 -15.71 -8.82 -17.65
CA LEU A 188 -16.30 -7.54 -18.02
C LEU A 188 -16.65 -7.49 -19.51
N LYS A 189 -15.75 -7.97 -20.38
CA LYS A 189 -15.99 -8.05 -21.82
C LYS A 189 -17.18 -8.93 -22.17
N ASP A 190 -17.32 -10.10 -21.52
CA ASP A 190 -18.47 -10.99 -21.69
C ASP A 190 -19.78 -10.32 -21.25
N LYS A 191 -19.76 -9.62 -20.10
CA LYS A 191 -20.91 -8.85 -19.62
C LYS A 191 -21.27 -7.72 -20.59
N GLU A 192 -20.29 -7.01 -21.12
CA GLU A 192 -20.48 -5.95 -22.11
C GLU A 192 -21.15 -6.50 -23.39
N ILE A 193 -20.68 -7.64 -23.92
CA ILE A 193 -21.31 -8.33 -25.05
C ILE A 193 -22.76 -8.70 -24.72
N SER A 194 -23.03 -9.25 -23.53
CA SER A 194 -24.38 -9.61 -23.10
C SER A 194 -25.30 -8.39 -22.99
N ILE A 195 -24.82 -7.27 -22.44
CA ILE A 195 -25.58 -6.03 -22.31
C ILE A 195 -25.92 -5.49 -23.70
N ASN A 196 -24.93 -5.41 -24.60
CA ASN A 196 -25.12 -4.93 -25.96
C ASN A 196 -26.16 -5.76 -26.71
N LYS A 197 -26.13 -7.09 -26.55
CA LYS A 197 -27.14 -8.00 -27.14
C LYS A 197 -28.56 -7.73 -26.60
N LYS A 198 -28.72 -7.54 -25.27
CA LYS A 198 -30.02 -7.20 -24.67
C LYS A 198 -30.52 -5.83 -25.12
N GLN A 199 -29.65 -4.83 -25.19
CA GLN A 199 -30.00 -3.50 -25.70
C GLN A 199 -30.48 -3.57 -27.14
N GLN A 200 -29.79 -4.32 -28.00
CA GLN A 200 -30.19 -4.53 -29.39
C GLN A 200 -31.56 -5.23 -29.49
N GLN A 201 -31.79 -6.28 -28.69
CA GLN A 201 -33.09 -6.96 -28.62
C GLN A 201 -34.21 -6.02 -28.17
N SER A 202 -33.97 -5.25 -27.11
CA SER A 202 -34.94 -4.26 -26.62
C SER A 202 -35.25 -3.21 -27.70
N LYS A 203 -34.24 -2.74 -28.44
CA LYS A 203 -34.45 -1.80 -29.55
C LYS A 203 -35.32 -2.41 -30.64
N GLN A 204 -35.07 -3.66 -31.03
CA GLN A 204 -35.91 -4.38 -32.01
C GLN A 204 -37.36 -4.52 -31.53
N GLN A 205 -37.57 -4.86 -30.26
CA GLN A 205 -38.93 -4.95 -29.68
C GLN A 205 -39.65 -3.60 -29.66
N ILE A 206 -38.95 -2.52 -29.31
CA ILE A 206 -39.50 -1.15 -29.35
C ILE A 206 -39.91 -0.79 -30.78
N ASP A 207 -39.06 -1.08 -31.78
CA ASP A 207 -39.37 -0.79 -33.18
C ASP A 207 -40.56 -1.62 -33.68
N GLU A 208 -40.70 -2.88 -33.25
CA GLU A 208 -41.86 -3.72 -33.58
C GLU A 208 -43.16 -3.20 -32.94
N LEU A 209 -43.12 -2.81 -31.66
CA LEU A 209 -44.26 -2.22 -30.96
C LEU A 209 -44.69 -0.91 -31.60
N LYS A 210 -43.74 -0.05 -32.00
CA LYS A 210 -44.04 1.17 -32.75
C LYS A 210 -44.79 0.87 -34.04
N ARG A 211 -44.32 -0.11 -34.83
CA ARG A 211 -45.02 -0.52 -36.07
C ARG A 211 -46.45 -0.99 -35.81
N LYS A 212 -46.66 -1.82 -34.78
CA LYS A 212 -48.01 -2.28 -34.40
C LYS A 212 -48.90 -1.12 -33.96
N LEU A 213 -48.36 -0.18 -33.17
CA LEU A 213 -49.09 1.02 -32.75
C LEU A 213 -49.46 1.90 -33.96
N ASP A 214 -48.54 2.11 -34.90
CA ASP A 214 -48.81 2.87 -36.12
C ASP A 214 -49.89 2.19 -36.97
N GLU A 215 -49.86 0.86 -37.08
CA GLU A 215 -50.87 0.09 -37.82
C GLU A 215 -52.25 0.16 -37.17
N GLU A 216 -52.32 0.03 -35.84
CA GLU A 216 -53.57 0.12 -35.09
C GLU A 216 -54.14 1.54 -35.13
N THR A 217 -53.27 2.56 -35.06
CA THR A 217 -53.66 3.97 -35.23
C THR A 217 -54.33 4.19 -36.59
N ARG A 218 -53.73 3.67 -37.68
CA ARG A 218 -54.34 3.73 -39.02
C ARG A 218 -55.68 3.00 -39.12
N LYS A 219 -55.82 1.83 -38.48
CA LYS A 219 -57.10 1.08 -38.45
C LYS A 219 -58.18 1.89 -37.73
N ASN A 220 -57.84 2.48 -36.59
CA ASN A 220 -58.75 3.34 -35.84
C ASN A 220 -59.14 4.60 -36.61
N GLU A 221 -58.20 5.27 -37.28
CA GLU A 221 -58.51 6.41 -38.15
C GLU A 221 -59.46 6.01 -39.28
N MET A 222 -59.23 4.87 -39.94
CA MET A 222 -60.16 4.34 -40.96
C MET A 222 -61.54 3.99 -40.39
N ALA A 223 -61.60 3.41 -39.20
CA ALA A 223 -62.87 3.08 -38.53
C ALA A 223 -63.66 4.34 -38.15
N LEU A 224 -62.98 5.35 -37.59
CA LEU A 224 -63.58 6.64 -37.26
C LEU A 224 -64.10 7.35 -38.52
N GLN A 225 -63.38 7.26 -39.64
CA GLN A 225 -63.86 7.81 -40.90
C GLN A 225 -65.12 7.09 -41.40
N LYS A 226 -65.15 5.75 -41.35
CA LYS A 226 -66.35 4.97 -41.70
C LYS A 226 -67.54 5.31 -40.80
N GLU A 227 -67.31 5.52 -39.50
CA GLU A 227 -68.35 5.91 -38.55
C GLU A 227 -68.92 7.30 -38.87
N LYS A 228 -68.05 8.27 -39.21
CA LYS A 228 -68.48 9.59 -39.69
C LYS A 228 -69.34 9.49 -40.95
N ASP A 229 -68.91 8.72 -41.95
CA ASP A 229 -69.67 8.54 -43.20
C ASP A 229 -71.03 7.87 -42.96
N LEU A 230 -71.13 6.96 -41.98
CA LEU A 230 -72.38 6.33 -41.55
C LEU A 230 -73.31 7.31 -40.82
N LEU A 231 -72.74 8.15 -39.94
CA LEU A 231 -73.49 9.17 -39.21
C LEU A 231 -74.12 10.19 -40.17
N GLU A 232 -73.37 10.62 -41.19
CA GLU A 232 -73.87 11.53 -42.23
C GLU A 232 -75.06 10.91 -42.99
N LYS A 233 -74.96 9.64 -43.40
CA LYS A 233 -76.07 8.91 -44.05
C LYS A 233 -77.29 8.74 -43.14
N LEU A 234 -77.08 8.53 -41.83
CA LEU A 234 -78.18 8.43 -40.87
C LEU A 234 -78.90 9.78 -40.69
N GLN A 235 -78.15 10.88 -40.60
CA GLN A 235 -78.72 12.24 -40.52
C GLN A 235 -79.54 12.59 -41.77
N GLU A 236 -79.05 12.25 -42.97
CA GLU A 236 -79.82 12.43 -44.21
C GLU A 236 -81.13 11.61 -44.21
N ASN A 237 -81.09 10.38 -43.71
CA ASN A 237 -82.26 9.52 -43.66
C ASN A 237 -83.27 9.96 -42.58
N GLU A 238 -82.79 10.47 -41.45
CA GLU A 238 -83.62 11.09 -40.41
C GLU A 238 -84.35 12.31 -40.96
N GLN A 239 -83.64 13.22 -41.65
CA GLN A 239 -84.27 14.38 -42.30
C GLN A 239 -85.34 13.96 -43.32
N LYS A 240 -85.05 12.98 -44.19
CA LYS A 240 -86.04 12.45 -45.14
C LYS A 240 -87.27 11.86 -44.44
N SER A 241 -87.07 11.19 -43.32
CA SER A 241 -88.17 10.60 -42.54
C SER A 241 -89.02 11.67 -41.85
N GLN A 242 -88.41 12.73 -41.30
CA GLN A 242 -89.11 13.87 -40.71
C GLN A 242 -89.98 14.60 -41.74
N TYR A 243 -89.47 14.85 -42.95
CA TYR A 243 -90.26 15.44 -44.04
C TYR A 243 -91.47 14.56 -44.43
N LYS A 244 -91.30 13.24 -44.41
CA LYS A 244 -92.38 12.30 -44.74
C LYS A 244 -93.46 12.23 -43.64
N LEU A 245 -93.05 12.32 -42.38
CA LEU A 245 -93.95 12.35 -41.21
C LEU A 245 -94.80 13.62 -41.20
N ALA A 246 -94.19 14.79 -41.43
CA ALA A 246 -94.92 16.06 -41.51
C ALA A 246 -95.98 16.08 -42.62
N GLY A 247 -95.72 15.39 -43.74
CA GLY A 247 -96.71 15.21 -44.82
C GLY A 247 -97.91 14.36 -44.41
N LEU A 248 -97.69 13.26 -43.67
CA LEU A 248 -98.76 12.38 -43.21
C LEU A 248 -99.61 13.04 -42.12
N GLU A 249 -99.02 13.82 -41.21
CA GLU A 249 -99.76 14.55 -40.17
C GLU A 249 -100.74 15.59 -40.75
N SER A 250 -100.37 16.27 -41.84
CA SER A 250 -101.28 17.18 -42.53
C SER A 250 -102.49 16.45 -43.14
N GLN A 251 -102.26 15.26 -43.73
CA GLN A 251 -103.35 14.46 -44.30
C GLN A 251 -104.31 13.91 -43.24
N LEU A 252 -103.79 13.52 -42.08
CA LEU A 252 -104.62 13.00 -40.98
C LEU A 252 -105.62 14.04 -40.47
N LYS A 253 -105.15 15.29 -40.27
CA LYS A 253 -106.00 16.42 -39.84
C LYS A 253 -107.14 16.72 -40.83
N GLU A 254 -106.90 16.55 -42.13
CA GLU A 254 -107.91 16.75 -43.16
C GLU A 254 -108.99 15.66 -43.17
N LYS A 255 -108.60 14.41 -42.87
CA LYS A 255 -109.52 13.27 -42.77
C LYS A 255 -110.41 13.36 -41.51
N ASP A 256 -109.87 13.77 -40.36
CA ASP A 256 -110.65 13.95 -39.13
C ASP A 256 -111.75 15.02 -39.28
N SER A 257 -111.45 16.12 -39.99
CA SER A 257 -112.43 17.15 -40.37
C SER A 257 -113.59 16.60 -41.20
N SER A 258 -113.33 15.62 -42.06
CA SER A 258 -114.34 15.01 -42.94
C SER A 258 -115.26 14.04 -42.19
N ILE A 259 -114.73 13.29 -41.23
CA ILE A 259 -115.48 12.30 -40.41
C ILE A 259 -116.53 13.02 -39.55
N ASN A 260 -116.14 14.10 -38.87
CA ASN A 260 -117.04 14.86 -38.01
C ASN A 260 -118.28 15.42 -38.76
N LYS A 261 -118.12 15.85 -40.02
CA LYS A 261 -119.23 16.34 -40.86
C LYS A 261 -120.20 15.23 -41.28
N LEU A 262 -119.73 13.98 -41.42
CA LEU A 262 -120.57 12.85 -41.81
C LEU A 262 -121.41 12.32 -40.64
N GLN A 263 -120.85 12.30 -39.42
CA GLN A 263 -121.59 11.89 -38.22
C GLN A 263 -122.78 12.81 -37.95
N GLN A 264 -122.59 14.13 -38.05
CA GLN A 264 -123.68 15.08 -37.80
C GLN A 264 -124.85 14.94 -38.79
N LYS A 265 -124.58 14.62 -40.07
CA LYS A 265 -125.64 14.37 -41.07
C LYS A 265 -126.41 13.07 -40.81
N PHE A 266 -125.79 12.06 -40.20
CA PHE A 266 -126.43 10.78 -39.94
C PHE A 266 -127.49 10.90 -38.83
N ASP A 267 -127.20 11.68 -37.79
CA ASP A 267 -128.11 11.87 -36.66
C ASP A 267 -129.37 12.65 -37.06
N ASP A 268 -129.23 13.71 -37.86
CA ASP A 268 -130.38 14.51 -38.36
C ASP A 268 -131.38 13.69 -39.19
N LEU A 269 -130.87 12.81 -40.07
CA LEU A 269 -131.71 11.96 -40.92
C LEU A 269 -132.47 10.90 -40.10
N LYS A 270 -131.84 10.37 -39.06
CA LYS A 270 -132.44 9.36 -38.18
C LYS A 270 -133.65 9.91 -37.41
N GLU A 271 -133.58 11.16 -36.97
CA GLU A 271 -134.69 11.80 -36.26
C GLU A 271 -135.89 12.08 -37.18
N GLN A 272 -135.65 12.51 -38.42
CA GLN A 272 -136.71 12.77 -39.39
C GLN A 272 -137.52 11.51 -39.74
N LEU A 273 -136.85 10.37 -39.91
CA LEU A 273 -137.51 9.11 -40.27
C LEU A 273 -138.51 8.65 -39.18
N ASN A 274 -138.13 8.76 -37.91
CA ASN A 274 -138.97 8.35 -36.79
C ASN A 274 -140.25 9.21 -36.67
N LYS A 275 -140.16 10.52 -36.94
CA LYS A 275 -141.33 11.42 -36.95
C LYS A 275 -142.35 11.05 -38.02
N PHE A 276 -141.90 10.72 -39.24
CA PHE A 276 -142.80 10.31 -40.33
C PHE A 276 -143.53 8.99 -40.04
N GLN A 277 -142.83 7.99 -39.49
CA GLN A 277 -143.44 6.70 -39.16
C GLN A 277 -144.54 6.83 -38.09
N MET A 278 -144.31 7.65 -37.07
CA MET A 278 -145.30 7.88 -36.00
C MET A 278 -146.59 8.53 -36.56
N GLN A 279 -146.45 9.49 -37.47
CA GLN A 279 -147.60 10.21 -38.04
C GLN A 279 -148.48 9.28 -38.88
N ALA A 280 -147.87 8.43 -39.73
CA ALA A 280 -148.61 7.46 -40.54
C ALA A 280 -149.42 6.49 -39.66
N LYS A 281 -148.79 5.94 -38.61
CA LYS A 281 -149.45 4.99 -37.70
C LYS A 281 -150.59 5.62 -36.90
N LYS A 282 -150.45 6.88 -36.45
CA LYS A 282 -151.53 7.62 -35.76
C LYS A 282 -152.78 7.80 -36.64
N THR A 283 -152.59 8.02 -37.94
CA THR A 283 -153.71 8.12 -38.90
C THR A 283 -154.44 6.79 -39.03
N SER A 284 -153.73 5.68 -39.24
CA SER A 284 -154.35 4.35 -39.34
C SER A 284 -155.05 3.91 -38.06
N LEU A 285 -154.48 4.22 -36.88
CA LEU A 285 -155.13 3.95 -35.60
C LEU A 285 -156.48 4.67 -35.49
N LYS A 286 -156.54 5.93 -35.92
CA LYS A 286 -157.77 6.74 -35.86
C LYS A 286 -158.85 6.15 -36.75
N GLU A 287 -158.53 5.79 -37.99
CA GLU A 287 -159.49 5.20 -38.93
C GLU A 287 -160.07 3.88 -38.38
N LEU A 288 -159.21 2.99 -37.90
CA LEU A 288 -159.63 1.69 -37.36
C LEU A 288 -160.46 1.84 -36.07
N ARG A 289 -160.13 2.85 -35.25
CA ARG A 289 -160.92 3.22 -34.06
C ARG A 289 -162.31 3.68 -34.43
N ASP A 290 -162.43 4.51 -35.47
CA ASP A 290 -163.69 5.09 -35.91
C ASP A 290 -164.60 4.02 -36.55
N THR A 291 -164.04 3.07 -37.31
CA THR A 291 -164.77 1.89 -37.83
C THR A 291 -165.30 0.99 -36.72
N LEU A 292 -164.47 0.65 -35.73
CA LEU A 292 -164.95 -0.15 -34.58
C LEU A 292 -166.05 0.58 -33.81
N LYS A 293 -165.93 1.91 -33.66
CA LYS A 293 -166.97 2.70 -33.02
C LYS A 293 -168.28 2.71 -33.81
N SER A 294 -168.30 2.69 -35.14
CA SER A 294 -169.57 2.68 -35.88
C SER A 294 -170.38 1.41 -35.62
N ASN A 295 -169.71 0.31 -35.29
CA ASN A 295 -170.32 -1.01 -35.10
C ASN A 295 -170.70 -1.29 -33.64
N LEU A 296 -170.28 -0.44 -32.69
CA LEU A 296 -170.54 -0.60 -31.26
C LEU A 296 -171.69 0.27 -30.76
N GLY A 297 -172.52 -0.29 -29.88
CA GLY A 297 -173.49 0.46 -29.07
C GLY A 297 -172.80 1.40 -28.06
N ARG A 298 -173.58 2.20 -27.32
CA ARG A 298 -173.05 3.16 -26.31
C ARG A 298 -172.10 2.50 -25.31
N ARG A 299 -172.45 1.32 -24.81
CA ARG A 299 -171.62 0.55 -23.86
C ARG A 299 -170.29 0.14 -24.50
N GLY A 300 -170.34 -0.50 -25.67
CA GLY A 300 -169.16 -0.88 -26.44
C GLY A 300 -168.20 0.27 -26.74
N LYS A 301 -168.69 1.44 -27.15
CA LYS A 301 -167.83 2.63 -27.38
C LYS A 301 -167.05 3.05 -26.13
N ILE A 302 -167.67 2.99 -24.95
CA ILE A 302 -167.02 3.32 -23.67
C ILE A 302 -165.97 2.25 -23.33
N LEU A 303 -166.31 0.98 -23.52
CA LEU A 303 -165.38 -0.13 -23.28
C LEU A 303 -164.15 -0.04 -24.21
N LEU A 304 -164.31 0.34 -25.48
CA LEU A 304 -163.19 0.51 -26.43
C LEU A 304 -162.23 1.64 -26.01
N GLU A 305 -162.76 2.78 -25.54
CA GLU A 305 -161.94 3.87 -25.02
C GLU A 305 -161.18 3.47 -23.75
N ASN A 306 -161.86 2.76 -22.85
CA ASN A 306 -161.24 2.24 -21.63
C ASN A 306 -160.15 1.22 -21.96
N LEU A 307 -160.38 0.34 -22.95
CA LEU A 307 -159.40 -0.63 -23.42
C LEU A 307 -158.13 0.05 -23.92
N LEU A 308 -158.26 1.01 -24.83
CA LEU A 308 -157.12 1.74 -25.38
C LEU A 308 -156.37 2.54 -24.31
N LYS A 309 -157.09 3.14 -23.36
CA LYS A 309 -156.48 3.89 -22.25
C LYS A 309 -155.70 2.97 -21.31
N GLU A 310 -156.27 1.83 -20.93
CA GLU A 310 -155.57 0.85 -20.08
C GLU A 310 -154.38 0.23 -20.83
N GLN A 311 -154.50 -0.02 -22.14
CA GLN A 311 -153.37 -0.51 -22.92
C GLN A 311 -152.23 0.50 -22.95
N ARG A 312 -152.53 1.80 -23.15
CA ARG A 312 -151.52 2.86 -23.09
C ARG A 312 -150.85 2.93 -21.72
N ASN A 313 -151.62 2.83 -20.63
CA ASN A 313 -151.07 2.79 -19.29
C ASN A 313 -150.16 1.58 -19.07
N ILE A 314 -150.54 0.38 -19.54
CA ILE A 314 -149.71 -0.83 -19.42
C ILE A 314 -148.37 -0.63 -20.13
N ILE A 315 -148.36 -0.10 -21.34
CA ILE A 315 -147.12 0.08 -22.12
C ILE A 315 -146.22 1.16 -21.50
N LEU A 316 -146.80 2.25 -21.00
CA LEU A 316 -146.02 3.35 -20.38
C LEU A 316 -145.57 3.05 -18.95
N THR A 317 -146.35 2.30 -18.16
CA THR A 317 -146.12 2.11 -16.71
C THR A 317 -145.76 0.68 -16.29
N ASN A 318 -145.71 -0.26 -17.25
CA ASN A 318 -145.37 -1.68 -17.04
C ASN A 318 -146.18 -2.37 -15.92
N ASN A 319 -147.40 -1.87 -15.65
CA ASN A 319 -148.20 -2.27 -14.51
C ASN A 319 -148.98 -3.57 -14.77
N SER A 320 -148.47 -4.70 -14.27
CA SER A 320 -149.03 -6.04 -14.47
C SER A 320 -150.44 -6.22 -13.89
N SER A 321 -150.84 -5.41 -12.90
CA SER A 321 -152.18 -5.48 -12.30
C SER A 321 -153.29 -4.97 -13.24
N ALA A 322 -152.95 -4.07 -14.18
CA ALA A 322 -153.90 -3.54 -15.17
C ALA A 322 -154.21 -4.54 -16.30
N PHE A 323 -153.37 -5.57 -16.50
CA PHE A 323 -153.57 -6.57 -17.56
C PHE A 323 -154.85 -7.38 -17.37
N LYS A 324 -155.17 -7.77 -16.13
CA LYS A 324 -156.44 -8.44 -15.82
C LYS A 324 -157.63 -7.58 -16.24
N ARG A 325 -157.57 -6.29 -15.94
CA ARG A 325 -158.62 -5.33 -16.29
C ARG A 325 -158.72 -5.10 -17.79
N LEU A 326 -157.58 -5.06 -18.50
CA LEU A 326 -157.56 -4.97 -19.96
C LEU A 326 -158.23 -6.18 -20.62
N GLU A 327 -157.89 -7.40 -20.19
CA GLU A 327 -158.49 -8.63 -20.71
C GLU A 327 -159.98 -8.76 -20.35
N GLU A 328 -160.39 -8.30 -19.16
CA GLU A 328 -161.82 -8.19 -18.80
C GLU A 328 -162.56 -7.23 -19.75
N ILE A 329 -162.03 -6.02 -19.97
CA ILE A 329 -162.62 -5.06 -20.91
C ILE A 329 -162.63 -5.63 -22.33
N LYS A 330 -161.57 -6.32 -22.75
CA LYS A 330 -161.47 -6.94 -24.08
C LYS A 330 -162.50 -8.04 -24.27
N ARG A 331 -162.72 -8.87 -23.25
CA ARG A 331 -163.74 -9.93 -23.25
C ARG A 331 -165.14 -9.34 -23.31
N ASP A 332 -165.42 -8.33 -22.48
CA ASP A 332 -166.71 -7.63 -22.49
C ASP A 332 -166.97 -6.95 -23.84
N LEU A 333 -165.95 -6.33 -24.44
CA LEU A 333 -166.05 -5.69 -25.75
C LEU A 333 -166.25 -6.71 -26.87
N SER A 334 -165.64 -7.90 -26.77
CA SER A 334 -165.81 -8.98 -27.75
C SER A 334 -167.24 -9.54 -27.76
N VAL A 335 -167.97 -9.43 -26.64
CA VAL A 335 -169.40 -9.80 -26.59
C VAL A 335 -170.26 -8.78 -27.35
N ASP A 336 -169.91 -7.50 -27.28
CA ASP A 336 -170.62 -6.42 -27.99
C ASP A 336 -170.32 -6.42 -29.50
N LEU A 337 -169.25 -7.08 -29.94
CA LEU A 337 -168.87 -7.22 -31.34
C LEU A 337 -169.50 -8.50 -31.93
N MET A 338 -170.43 -8.30 -32.88
CA MET A 338 -171.23 -9.39 -33.47
C MET A 338 -170.51 -10.12 -34.62
N LEU A 339 -169.40 -9.57 -35.13
CA LEU A 339 -168.66 -10.09 -36.28
C LEU A 339 -167.18 -10.34 -35.94
N GLU A 340 -166.63 -11.44 -36.46
CA GLU A 340 -165.24 -11.85 -36.25
C GLU A 340 -164.23 -10.84 -36.84
N GLU A 341 -164.62 -10.14 -37.92
CA GLU A 341 -163.83 -9.05 -38.52
C GLU A 341 -163.60 -7.89 -37.55
N ASP A 342 -164.60 -7.54 -36.73
CA ASP A 342 -164.44 -6.49 -35.72
C ASP A 342 -163.51 -6.91 -34.57
N ILE A 343 -163.51 -8.19 -34.20
CA ILE A 343 -162.56 -8.73 -33.19
C ILE A 343 -161.12 -8.68 -33.74
N SER A 344 -160.92 -8.98 -35.02
CA SER A 344 -159.62 -8.84 -35.70
C SER A 344 -159.16 -7.38 -35.79
N ASN A 345 -160.08 -6.47 -36.12
CA ASN A 345 -159.82 -5.04 -36.14
C ASN A 345 -159.46 -4.50 -34.75
N LEU A 346 -160.08 -5.02 -33.67
CA LEU A 346 -159.71 -4.69 -32.30
C LEU A 346 -158.26 -5.09 -31.98
N GLN A 347 -157.83 -6.28 -32.40
CA GLN A 347 -156.46 -6.74 -32.20
C GLN A 347 -155.44 -5.87 -32.98
N SER A 348 -155.76 -5.53 -34.22
CA SER A 348 -154.93 -4.65 -35.06
C SER A 348 -154.81 -3.23 -34.50
N LEU A 349 -155.90 -2.71 -33.94
CA LEU A 349 -155.95 -1.42 -33.25
C LEU A 349 -155.03 -1.40 -32.02
N LEU A 350 -155.09 -2.45 -31.19
CA LEU A 350 -154.23 -2.59 -30.03
C LEU A 350 -152.74 -2.71 -30.43
N ASN A 351 -152.42 -3.42 -31.51
CA ASN A 351 -151.05 -3.50 -32.02
C ASN A 351 -150.53 -2.15 -32.53
N LEU A 352 -151.32 -1.45 -33.36
CA LEU A 352 -150.97 -0.12 -33.85
C LEU A 352 -150.74 0.87 -32.71
N GLN A 353 -151.57 0.82 -31.68
CA GLN A 353 -151.40 1.66 -30.51
C GLN A 353 -150.11 1.35 -29.74
N THR A 354 -149.70 0.08 -29.68
CA THR A 354 -148.41 -0.32 -29.08
C THR A 354 -147.22 0.24 -29.84
N GLU A 355 -147.24 0.12 -31.16
CA GLU A 355 -146.17 0.60 -32.02
C GLU A 355 -146.03 2.14 -31.98
N ILE A 356 -147.13 2.88 -31.90
CA ILE A 356 -147.09 4.34 -31.75
C ILE A 356 -146.40 4.73 -30.44
N ILE A 357 -146.73 4.06 -29.33
CA ILE A 357 -146.16 4.38 -28.01
C ILE A 357 -144.65 4.06 -27.99
N GLN A 358 -144.21 2.97 -28.63
CA GLN A 358 -142.79 2.65 -28.75
C GLN A 358 -142.02 3.69 -29.58
N LEU A 359 -142.61 4.20 -30.66
CA LEU A 359 -142.02 5.29 -31.44
C LEU A 359 -141.98 6.61 -30.64
N GLU A 360 -143.00 6.90 -29.81
CA GLU A 360 -142.99 8.06 -28.90
C GLU A 360 -141.83 8.01 -27.90
N MET A 361 -141.42 6.81 -27.43
CA MET A 361 -140.29 6.66 -26.51
C MET A 361 -138.91 6.82 -27.16
N GLN A 362 -138.78 6.66 -28.48
CA GLN A 362 -137.51 6.77 -29.22
C GLN A 362 -137.25 8.17 -29.77
N LEU A 363 -138.24 9.05 -29.72
CA LEU A 363 -138.09 10.46 -30.04
C LEU A 363 -137.79 11.22 -28.73
N PRO A 364 -136.71 12.01 -28.66
CA PRO A 364 -136.50 12.87 -27.50
C PRO A 364 -137.70 13.82 -27.38
N ASN A 365 -138.39 13.80 -26.22
CA ASN A 365 -139.48 14.72 -25.90
C ASN A 365 -139.04 16.15 -26.25
N GLN A 366 -139.75 16.81 -27.16
CA GLN A 366 -139.66 18.26 -27.30
C GLN A 366 -140.49 18.95 -26.23
#